data_AF-A0A9E4AP81-F1
#
_entry.id   AF-A0A9E4AP81-F1
#
_cell.length_a   1.000
_cell.length_b   1.000
_cell.length_c   1.000
_cell.angle_alpha   90.00
_cell.angle_beta   90.00
_cell.angle_gamma   90.00
#
_symmetry.space_group_name_H-M   'P 1'
#
loop_
_entity.id
_entity.type
_entity.pdbx_description
1 polymer ?
#
loop_
_entity_poly.entity_id
_entity_poly.type
_entity_poly.pdbx_seq_one_letter_code
_entity_poly.pdbx_strand_id
1 'polypeptide(L)'
;MADKVMVYIDGSNLYHSLTKTAGRTNLDFSKFTNKLVGSDRQLVRTYYYNAPVDQFKEPQRYKLQQRFFQRSGESTTSKYV
;
A
#
# COMPACT_ATOMS: atom_id res chain seq x y z
N MET A 1 -17.14 -16.17 17.26
CA MET A 1 -16.34 -16.19 16.01
C MET A 1 -15.81 -14.78 15.80
N ALA A 2 -14.55 -14.61 15.42
CA ALA A 2 -13.99 -13.29 15.13
C ALA A 2 -14.46 -12.80 13.75
N ASP A 3 -14.81 -11.53 13.62
CA ASP A 3 -15.21 -10.96 12.34
C ASP A 3 -14.03 -10.97 11.37
N LYS A 4 -14.29 -11.41 10.13
CA LYS A 4 -13.29 -11.45 9.07
C LYS A 4 -13.26 -10.11 8.35
N VAL A 5 -12.07 -9.52 8.26
CA VAL A 5 -11.86 -8.20 7.64
C VAL A 5 -10.93 -8.32 6.44
N MET A 6 -11.26 -7.59 5.38
CA MET A 6 -10.40 -7.38 4.23
C MET A 6 -10.08 -5.88 4.14
N VAL A 7 -8.84 -5.55 3.81
CA VAL A 7 -8.39 -4.15 3.70
C VAL A 7 -8.08 -3.84 2.25
N TYR A 8 -8.63 -2.74 1.74
CA TYR A 8 -8.41 -2.24 0.39
C TYR A 8 -7.74 -0.87 0.50
N ILE A 9 -6.53 -0.74 -0.02
CA ILE A 9 -5.72 0.48 0.08
C ILE A 9 -5.56 1.10 -1.29
N ASP A 10 -6.00 2.34 -1.44
CA ASP A 10 -5.61 3.22 -2.54
C ASP A 10 -4.21 3.77 -2.24
N GLY A 11 -3.22 3.27 -2.98
CA GLY A 11 -1.82 3.63 -2.80
C GLY A 11 -1.51 5.08 -3.12
N SER A 12 -2.20 5.66 -4.11
CA SER A 12 -1.97 7.06 -4.50
C SER A 12 -2.44 8.00 -3.40
N ASN A 13 -3.66 7.79 -2.92
CA ASN A 13 -4.25 8.60 -1.86
C ASN A 13 -3.51 8.42 -0.53
N LEU A 14 -3.13 7.18 -0.19
CA LEU A 14 -2.34 6.92 1.00
C LEU A 14 -0.97 7.58 0.93
N TYR A 15 -0.27 7.52 -0.21
CA TYR A 15 1.03 8.17 -0.39
C TYR A 15 0.93 9.69 -0.19
N HIS A 16 -0.06 10.35 -0.81
CA HIS A 16 -0.29 11.78 -0.65
C HIS A 16 -0.64 12.13 0.80
N SER A 17 -1.48 11.35 1.45
CA SER A 17 -1.87 11.54 2.86
C SER A 17 -0.67 11.39 3.80
N LEU A 18 0.15 10.36 3.62
CA LEU A 18 1.36 10.15 4.42
C LEU A 18 2.38 11.27 4.24
N THR A 19 2.56 11.75 3.01
CA THR A 19 3.47 12.87 2.72
C THR A 19 2.99 14.15 3.42
N LYS A 20 1.69 14.44 3.36
CA LYS A 20 1.10 15.65 3.95
C LYS A 20 1.02 15.61 5.48
N THR A 21 0.64 14.47 6.04
CA THR A 21 0.34 14.37 7.49
C THR A 21 1.53 13.86 8.30
N ALA A 22 2.31 12.93 7.77
CA ALA A 22 3.42 12.30 8.50
C ALA A 22 4.80 12.74 8.02
N GLY A 23 4.90 13.45 6.88
CA GLY A 23 6.18 13.86 6.28
C GLY A 23 7.05 12.71 5.80
N ARG A 24 6.55 11.47 5.81
CA ARG A 24 7.28 10.25 5.45
C ARG A 24 6.36 9.21 4.86
N THR A 25 6.87 8.41 3.93
CA THR A 25 6.08 7.42 3.18
C THR A 25 6.58 5.98 3.36
N ASN A 26 7.55 5.74 4.27
CA ASN A 26 8.07 4.40 4.57
C ASN A 26 7.13 3.60 5.50
N LEU A 27 5.93 3.29 5.01
CA LEU A 27 4.96 2.53 5.79
C LEU A 27 5.21 1.01 5.68
N ASP A 28 5.21 0.33 6.82
CA ASP A 28 5.07 -1.13 6.88
C ASP A 28 3.59 -1.49 6.78
N PHE A 29 3.17 -1.96 5.60
CA PHE A 29 1.78 -2.27 5.32
C PHE A 29 1.21 -3.38 6.21
N SER A 30 2.02 -4.38 6.58
CA SER A 30 1.57 -5.48 7.44
C SER A 30 1.25 -4.96 8.85
N LYS A 31 2.17 -4.20 9.45
CA LYS A 31 1.93 -3.58 10.76
C LYS A 31 0.78 -2.59 10.72
N PHE A 32 0.67 -1.82 9.65
CA PHE A 32 -0.41 -0.86 9.47
C PHE A 32 -1.78 -1.54 9.40
N THR A 33 -1.95 -2.56 8.55
CA THR A 33 -3.24 -3.25 8.43
C THR A 33 -3.59 -4.05 9.67
N ASN A 34 -2.62 -4.67 10.33
CA ASN A 34 -2.86 -5.34 11.62
C ASN A 34 -3.32 -4.35 12.69
N LYS A 35 -2.72 -3.14 12.74
CA LYS A 35 -3.17 -2.08 13.65
C LYS A 35 -4.60 -1.60 13.33
N LEU A 36 -4.96 -1.49 12.05
CA LEU A 36 -6.32 -1.11 11.63
C LEU A 36 -7.36 -2.17 11.98
N VAL A 37 -7.02 -3.46 11.88
CA VAL A 37 -7.91 -4.58 12.18
C VAL A 37 -8.09 -4.77 13.69
N GLY A 38 -7.07 -4.49 14.50
CA GLY A 38 -7.14 -4.67 15.96
C GLY A 38 -7.12 -6.14 16.37
N SER A 39 -7.28 -6.42 17.67
CA SER A 39 -7.14 -7.77 18.25
C SER A 39 -8.37 -8.66 18.04
N ASP A 40 -9.55 -8.07 17.87
CA ASP A 40 -10.82 -8.82 17.99
C ASP A 40 -11.33 -9.34 16.64
N ARG A 41 -10.62 -9.02 15.57
CA ARG A 41 -10.98 -9.32 14.18
C ARG A 41 -9.85 -10.05 13.47
N GLN A 42 -10.20 -10.88 12.49
CA GLN A 42 -9.24 -11.64 11.71
C GLN A 42 -8.98 -10.95 10.36
N LEU A 43 -7.75 -10.51 10.12
CA LEU A 43 -7.34 -10.02 8.79
C LEU A 43 -7.26 -11.20 7.82
N VAL A 44 -8.11 -11.21 6.80
CA VAL A 44 -8.12 -12.24 5.76
C VAL A 44 -7.13 -11.90 4.65
N ARG A 45 -7.13 -10.65 4.19
CA ARG A 45 -6.27 -10.18 3.09
C ARG A 45 -6.20 -8.67 3.05
N THR A 46 -5.05 -8.16 2.62
CA THR A 46 -4.85 -6.76 2.24
C THR A 46 -4.61 -6.67 0.74
N TYR A 47 -5.34 -5.79 0.07
CA TYR A 47 -5.12 -5.41 -1.31
C TYR A 47 -4.56 -3.99 -1.37
N TYR A 48 -3.48 -3.83 -2.11
CA TYR A 48 -2.88 -2.53 -2.38
C TYR A 48 -3.02 -2.24 -3.87
N TYR A 49 -3.67 -1.12 -4.19
CA TYR A 49 -3.91 -0.67 -5.55
C TYR A 49 -2.97 0.50 -5.85
N ASN A 50 -2.24 0.41 -6.96
CA ASN A 50 -1.41 1.51 -7.41
C ASN A 50 -1.52 1.62 -8.93
N ALA A 51 -1.73 2.85 -9.41
CA ALA A 51 -1.68 3.13 -10.84
C ALA A 51 -0.21 3.28 -11.26
N PRO A 52 0.23 2.65 -12.36
CA PRO A 52 1.57 2.86 -12.88
C PRO A 52 1.77 4.34 -13.25
N VAL A 53 2.90 4.90 -12.85
CA VAL A 53 3.31 6.25 -13.26
C VAL A 53 3.65 6.19 -14.74
N ASP A 54 3.26 7.22 -15.49
CA ASP A 54 3.62 7.33 -16.89
C ASP A 54 5.12 7.63 -17.02
N GLN A 55 5.87 6.68 -17.58
CA GLN A 55 7.32 6.79 -17.77
C GLN A 55 7.71 7.99 -18.65
N PHE A 56 6.89 8.34 -19.64
CA PHE A 56 7.20 9.42 -20.58
C PHE A 56 6.90 10.81 -19.98
N LYS A 57 5.96 10.88 -19.04
CA LYS A 57 5.63 12.13 -18.34
C LYS A 57 6.51 12.37 -17.10
N GLU A 58 6.76 11.34 -16.30
CA GLU A 58 7.48 11.45 -15.02
C GLU A 58 8.53 10.33 -14.84
N PRO A 59 9.62 10.32 -15.64
CA PRO A 59 10.56 9.20 -15.70
C PRO A 59 11.28 8.90 -14.37
N GLN A 60 11.58 9.92 -13.56
CA GLN A 60 12.22 9.74 -12.26
C GLN A 60 11.28 9.07 -11.25
N ARG A 61 10.02 9.51 -11.22
CA ARG A 61 8.99 8.97 -10.33
C ARG A 61 8.60 7.56 -10.75
N TYR A 62 8.54 7.29 -12.06
CA TYR A 62 8.41 5.94 -12.59
C TYR A 62 9.54 5.01 -12.09
N LYS A 63 10.80 5.43 -12.20
CA LYS A 63 11.95 4.63 -11.72
C LYS A 63 11.86 4.33 -10.22
N LEU A 64 11.44 5.30 -9.40
CA LEU A 64 11.21 5.09 -7.97
C LEU A 64 10.05 4.12 -7.72
N GLN A 65 8.97 4.23 -8.49
CA GLN A 65 7.82 3.33 -8.38
C GLN A 65 8.18 1.89 -8.74
N GLN A 66 8.98 1.66 -9.79
CA GLN A 66 9.43 0.32 -10.17
C GLN A 66 10.29 -0.32 -9.06
N ARG A 67 11.18 0.46 -8.42
CA ARG A 67 11.94 -0.01 -7.25
C ARG A 67 11.03 -0.36 -6.07
N PHE A 68 9.99 0.44 -5.85
CA PHE A 68 8.99 0.14 -4.82
C PHE A 68 8.26 -1.17 -5.11
N PHE A 69 7.80 -1.38 -6.35
CA PHE A 69 7.11 -2.60 -6.77
C PHE A 69 7.97 -3.86 -6.59
N GLN A 70 9.24 -3.79 -6.99
CA GLN A 70 10.19 -4.89 -6.80
C GLN A 70 10.35 -5.28 -5.33
N ARG A 71 10.35 -4.30 -4.42
CA ARG A 71 10.42 -4.55 -2.97
C ARG A 71 9.10 -5.02 -2.36
N SER A 72 7.96 -4.58 -2.89
CA SER A 72 6.63 -4.89 -2.32
C SER A 72 6.04 -6.23 -2.79
N GLY A 73 6.58 -6.83 -3.86
CA GLY A 73 6.05 -8.03 -4.50
C GLY A 73 6.09 -9.31 -3.65
N GLU A 74 6.87 -9.35 -2.57
CA GLU A 74 7.08 -10.59 -1.79
C GLU A 74 6.08 -10.80 -0.63
N SER A 75 5.23 -9.83 -0.27
CA SER A 75 4.35 -9.98 0.91
C SER A 75 2.96 -9.37 0.82
N THR A 76 2.65 -8.59 -0.22
CA THR A 76 1.31 -8.02 -0.43
C THR A 76 0.87 -8.38 -1.83
N THR A 77 -0.34 -8.96 -2.00
CA THR A 77 -0.92 -9.16 -3.33
C THR A 77 -1.24 -7.79 -3.93
N SER A 78 -0.24 -7.16 -4.54
CA SER A 78 -0.38 -5.91 -5.28
C SER A 78 -1.18 -6.23 -6.53
N LYS A 79 -2.40 -5.68 -6.64
CA LYS A 79 -3.17 -5.72 -7.88
C LYS A 79 -2.91 -4.41 -8.61
N TYR A 80 -2.14 -4.49 -9.68
CA TYR A 80 -2.05 -3.42 -10.67
C TYR A 80 -3.37 -3.42 -11.43
N VAL A 81 -4.12 -2.33 -11.33
CA VAL A 81 -5.33 -2.07 -12.13
C VAL A 81 -5.01 -0.90 -13.04
#